data_AF-A0A8C1VGA7-F1
#
_entry.id   AF-A0A8C1VGA7-F1
#
_cell.length_a   1.000
_cell.length_b   1.000
_cell.length_c   1.000
_cell.angle_alpha   90.00
_cell.angle_beta   90.00
_cell.angle_gamma   90.00
#
_symmetry.space_group_name_H-M   'P 1'
#
loop_
_entity.id
_entity.type
_entity.pdbx_description
1 polymer ?
#
loop_
_entity_poly.entity_id
_entity_poly.type
_entity_poly.pdbx_seq_one_letter_code
_entity_poly.pdbx_strand_id
1 'polypeptide(L)'
;SGTTDRIKSLPFHTSENNRHETLFCLFSFLNAEVTITAPSMWTRPQIKEFKEKLMHDQDSVITVGRGEVLTLRVPTHQDGSHLFWEFATDHYDIGFGLYFEWKDMTMPASTETTETKEEQVEGEKQTEQGQCPLVHEIVPVSRRDSHEEVYAGSHQYPGQGVHLLKFDNSYSLWRPKVVYYRVYYTR
;
A
#
# COMPACT_ATOMS: atom_id res chain seq x y z
N SER A 1 24.25 -5.61 13.76
CA SER A 1 24.50 -4.77 12.58
C SER A 1 23.37 -4.99 11.59
N GLY A 2 22.27 -4.25 11.73
CA GLY A 2 21.16 -4.29 10.78
C GLY A 2 21.29 -3.10 9.83
N THR A 3 21.55 -3.36 8.55
CA THR A 3 21.60 -2.32 7.53
C THR A 3 20.16 -1.98 7.14
N THR A 4 19.69 -0.81 7.56
CA THR A 4 18.41 -0.21 7.13
C THR A 4 18.65 0.58 5.85
N ASP A 5 18.43 -0.02 4.70
CA ASP A 5 18.49 0.69 3.41
C ASP A 5 17.09 1.14 2.97
N ARG A 6 16.96 2.41 2.60
CA ARG A 6 15.72 3.07 2.18
C ARG A 6 15.52 2.91 0.67
N ILE A 7 14.33 2.47 0.23
CA ILE A 7 14.01 2.20 -1.19
C ILE A 7 13.55 3.48 -1.89
N LYS A 8 14.07 3.76 -3.09
CA LYS A 8 13.60 4.83 -4.01
C LYS A 8 12.74 4.22 -5.14
N SER A 9 11.63 4.86 -5.50
CA SER A 9 10.71 4.47 -6.58
C SER A 9 11.06 5.10 -7.94
N LEU A 10 10.82 4.40 -9.06
CA LEU A 10 11.06 4.85 -10.45
C LEU A 10 9.95 4.35 -11.41
N PRO A 11 9.68 5.01 -12.57
CA PRO A 11 8.73 4.54 -13.59
C PRO A 11 9.42 3.89 -14.82
N PHE A 12 8.79 2.88 -15.45
CA PHE A 12 9.19 2.38 -16.78
C PHE A 12 8.09 1.57 -17.53
N HIS A 13 8.23 1.40 -18.85
CA HIS A 13 7.25 0.86 -19.82
C HIS A 13 7.93 -0.12 -20.82
N THR A 14 7.32 -1.26 -21.21
CA THR A 14 7.48 -1.91 -22.56
C THR A 14 6.61 -3.17 -22.83
N SER A 15 5.97 -3.18 -24.02
CA SER A 15 5.77 -4.20 -25.11
C SER A 15 5.41 -5.69 -24.90
N GLU A 16 4.43 -6.13 -25.72
CA GLU A 16 3.73 -7.43 -25.91
C GLU A 16 4.55 -8.72 -26.20
N ASN A 17 4.05 -9.89 -25.75
CA ASN A 17 3.32 -10.91 -26.56
C ASN A 17 3.52 -12.36 -26.02
N ASN A 18 2.49 -13.07 -25.51
CA ASN A 18 2.27 -14.52 -25.76
C ASN A 18 1.01 -15.14 -25.11
N ARG A 19 0.07 -15.65 -25.93
CA ARG A 19 -1.18 -16.32 -25.49
C ARG A 19 -0.98 -17.73 -24.91
N HIS A 20 0.23 -18.29 -24.99
CA HIS A 20 0.56 -19.58 -24.38
C HIS A 20 1.00 -19.47 -22.92
N GLU A 21 1.50 -18.32 -22.48
CA GLU A 21 1.83 -18.08 -21.07
C GLU A 21 0.58 -17.92 -20.20
N THR A 22 -0.52 -17.42 -20.78
CA THR A 22 -1.76 -17.13 -20.05
C THR A 22 -2.40 -18.42 -19.50
N LEU A 23 -2.38 -19.51 -20.29
CA LEU A 23 -2.89 -20.82 -19.87
C LEU A 23 -1.97 -21.51 -18.86
N PHE A 24 -0.66 -21.35 -18.98
CA PHE A 24 0.31 -21.88 -18.02
C PHE A 24 0.24 -21.15 -16.67
N CYS A 25 0.05 -19.82 -16.69
CA CYS A 25 -0.26 -19.03 -15.51
C CYS A 25 -1.54 -19.56 -14.85
N LEU A 26 -2.67 -19.64 -15.57
CA LEU A 26 -3.94 -20.14 -15.04
C LEU A 26 -3.84 -21.56 -14.43
N PHE A 27 -3.04 -22.44 -15.04
CA PHE A 27 -2.84 -23.81 -14.52
C PHE A 27 -1.93 -23.84 -13.27
N SER A 28 -0.97 -22.93 -13.18
CA SER A 28 -0.15 -22.72 -11.97
C SER A 28 -0.97 -22.10 -10.84
N PHE A 29 -1.90 -21.18 -11.16
CA PHE A 29 -2.83 -20.55 -10.22
C PHE A 29 -3.74 -21.55 -9.48
N LEU A 30 -4.19 -22.62 -10.14
CA LEU A 30 -5.01 -23.65 -9.50
C LEU A 30 -4.24 -24.51 -8.48
N ASN A 31 -2.90 -24.46 -8.49
CA ASN A 31 -2.05 -25.33 -7.68
C ASN A 31 -1.16 -24.57 -6.68
N ALA A 32 -1.05 -23.24 -6.76
CA ALA A 32 -0.31 -22.44 -5.80
C ALA A 32 -1.27 -21.87 -4.74
N GLU A 33 -1.34 -22.51 -3.58
CA GLU A 33 -1.97 -21.94 -2.39
C GLU A 33 -1.11 -20.75 -1.91
N VAL A 34 -1.42 -19.55 -2.42
CA VAL A 34 -0.75 -18.32 -2.00
C VAL A 34 -1.10 -18.08 -0.54
N THR A 35 -0.13 -18.32 0.35
CA THR A 35 -0.32 -18.17 1.79
C THR A 35 -0.04 -16.72 2.19
N ILE A 36 -1.08 -16.00 2.59
CA ILE A 36 -0.95 -14.65 3.18
C ILE A 36 -0.99 -14.79 4.68
N THR A 37 0.14 -14.53 5.33
CA THR A 37 0.25 -14.57 6.79
C THR A 37 -0.52 -13.41 7.43
N ALA A 38 -1.04 -13.61 8.64
CA ALA A 38 -1.61 -12.50 9.39
C ALA A 38 -0.53 -11.43 9.69
N PRO A 39 -0.86 -10.14 9.58
CA PRO A 39 0.04 -9.07 10.00
C PRO A 39 0.16 -9.03 11.53
N SER A 40 1.28 -8.49 12.02
CA SER A 40 1.43 -8.09 13.42
C SER A 40 1.16 -6.59 13.55
N MET A 41 0.42 -6.18 14.57
CA MET A 41 0.06 -4.78 14.84
C MET A 41 0.25 -4.47 16.33
N TRP A 42 0.83 -3.33 16.65
CA TRP A 42 1.02 -2.85 18.02
C TRP A 42 1.11 -1.33 18.08
N THR A 43 1.07 -0.77 19.29
CA THR A 43 1.26 0.67 19.53
C THR A 43 2.45 0.93 20.45
N ARG A 44 2.96 2.17 20.44
CA ARG A 44 4.02 2.63 21.35
C ARG A 44 3.73 4.05 21.83
N PRO A 45 3.93 4.37 23.13
CA PRO A 45 3.54 5.66 23.68
C PRO A 45 4.54 6.81 23.39
N GLN A 46 5.74 6.52 22.84
CA GLN A 46 6.79 7.53 22.59
C GLN A 46 6.53 8.39 21.33
N ILE A 47 5.34 8.95 21.19
CA ILE A 47 4.91 9.70 19.98
C ILE A 47 5.72 10.98 19.75
N LYS A 48 6.09 11.72 20.81
CA LYS A 48 6.86 12.97 20.69
C LYS A 48 8.24 12.71 20.09
N GLU A 49 8.99 11.77 20.67
CA GLU A 49 10.31 11.37 20.17
C GLU A 49 10.24 10.86 18.73
N PHE A 50 9.21 10.08 18.40
CA PHE A 50 8.99 9.60 17.03
C PHE A 50 8.82 10.73 16.03
N LYS A 51 7.97 11.73 16.31
CA LYS A 51 7.75 12.89 15.43
C LYS A 51 8.99 13.79 15.33
N GLU A 52 9.68 14.04 16.45
CA GLU A 52 10.93 14.81 16.50
C GLU A 52 12.04 14.19 15.65
N LYS A 53 12.11 12.86 15.63
CA LYS A 53 13.07 12.16 14.79
C LYS A 53 12.73 12.28 13.29
N LEU A 54 11.45 12.23 12.92
CA LEU A 54 11.02 12.22 11.52
C LEU A 54 10.82 13.61 10.92
N MET A 55 10.59 14.65 11.71
CA MET A 55 10.44 16.03 11.18
C MET A 55 11.68 16.54 10.43
N HIS A 56 12.85 15.99 10.73
CA HIS A 56 14.11 16.34 10.07
C HIS A 56 14.34 15.56 8.76
N ASP A 57 13.47 14.61 8.43
CA ASP A 57 13.52 13.77 7.23
C ASP A 57 12.33 14.08 6.32
N GLN A 58 12.60 14.84 5.25
CA GLN A 58 11.54 15.42 4.40
C GLN A 58 10.63 14.37 3.74
N ASP A 59 11.13 13.16 3.49
CA ASP A 59 10.30 12.12 2.85
C ASP A 59 9.44 11.35 3.87
N SER A 60 9.63 11.57 5.18
CA SER A 60 8.94 10.87 6.27
C SER A 60 7.73 11.63 6.81
N VAL A 61 7.39 12.79 6.24
CA VAL A 61 6.23 13.60 6.63
C VAL A 61 5.39 13.90 5.39
N ILE A 62 4.12 13.48 5.42
CA ILE A 62 3.16 13.70 4.33
C ILE A 62 1.92 14.41 4.85
N THR A 63 1.22 15.11 3.96
CA THR A 63 -0.09 15.69 4.25
C THR A 63 -1.14 14.97 3.43
N VAL A 64 -2.16 14.43 4.10
CA VAL A 64 -3.35 13.84 3.47
C VAL A 64 -4.48 14.87 3.55
N GLY A 65 -4.94 15.36 2.40
CA GLY A 65 -5.97 16.36 2.30
C GLY A 65 -7.34 15.87 2.81
N ARG A 66 -8.28 16.81 2.96
CA ARG A 66 -9.67 16.49 3.33
C ARG A 66 -10.33 15.67 2.20
N GLY A 67 -11.06 14.62 2.54
CA GLY A 67 -11.70 13.76 1.53
C GLY A 67 -10.71 12.89 0.74
N GLU A 68 -9.40 12.95 1.01
CA GLU A 68 -8.39 12.25 0.24
C GLU A 68 -8.03 10.89 0.85
N VAL A 69 -7.57 9.98 -0.01
CA VAL A 69 -6.89 8.75 0.38
C VAL A 69 -5.51 8.77 -0.28
N LEU A 70 -4.46 8.78 0.53
CA LEU A 70 -3.08 8.71 0.04
C LEU A 70 -2.58 7.27 0.16
N THR A 71 -2.04 6.72 -0.94
CA THR A 71 -1.48 5.37 -0.97
C THR A 71 0.03 5.42 -1.14
N LEU A 72 0.79 4.96 -0.15
CA LEU A 72 2.24 4.73 -0.28
C LEU A 72 2.50 3.35 -0.86
N ARG A 73 3.31 3.29 -1.91
CA ARG A 73 3.70 2.05 -2.60
C ARG A 73 5.10 1.64 -2.16
N VAL A 74 5.23 0.48 -1.53
CA VAL A 74 6.51 -0.05 -1.03
C VAL A 74 6.78 -1.40 -1.70
N PRO A 75 7.63 -1.43 -2.74
CA PRO A 75 8.02 -2.68 -3.39
C PRO A 75 8.74 -3.62 -2.43
N THR A 76 8.53 -4.92 -2.60
CA THR A 76 9.31 -5.94 -1.89
C THR A 76 10.78 -5.86 -2.29
N HIS A 77 11.68 -5.90 -1.30
CA HIS A 77 13.11 -5.96 -1.56
C HIS A 77 13.56 -7.42 -1.76
N GLN A 78 14.44 -7.69 -2.73
CA GLN A 78 14.93 -9.05 -3.03
C GLN A 78 15.64 -9.71 -1.84
N ASP A 79 16.31 -8.91 -1.01
CA ASP A 79 16.98 -9.34 0.21
C ASP A 79 16.11 -9.14 1.46
N GLY A 80 14.82 -8.86 1.29
CA GLY A 80 13.89 -8.67 2.40
C GLY A 80 12.93 -9.85 2.54
N SER A 81 12.47 -10.08 3.76
CA SER A 81 11.44 -11.08 4.07
C SER A 81 10.21 -10.47 4.74
N HIS A 82 10.32 -9.25 5.27
CA HIS A 82 9.25 -8.58 5.99
C HIS A 82 9.20 -7.08 5.69
N LEU A 83 8.00 -6.52 5.66
CA LEU A 83 7.76 -5.08 5.77
C LEU A 83 7.54 -4.73 7.24
N PHE A 84 8.11 -3.63 7.68
CA PHE A 84 7.76 -2.95 8.92
C PHE A 84 7.31 -1.53 8.60
N TRP A 85 6.28 -1.06 9.32
CA TRP A 85 5.78 0.30 9.21
C TRP A 85 5.50 0.88 10.59
N GLU A 86 5.68 2.19 10.69
CA GLU A 86 5.29 2.98 11.85
C GLU A 86 4.73 4.31 11.39
N PHE A 87 3.68 4.79 12.05
CA PHE A 87 3.11 6.10 11.76
C PHE A 87 2.46 6.76 12.97
N ALA A 88 2.37 8.09 12.91
CA ALA A 88 1.68 8.94 13.86
C ALA A 88 1.10 10.17 13.13
N THR A 89 0.09 10.79 13.73
CA THR A 89 -0.56 12.00 13.21
C THR A 89 -0.54 13.12 14.24
N ASP A 90 -0.75 14.38 13.81
CA ASP A 90 -0.64 15.51 14.73
C ASP A 90 -1.75 15.64 15.77
N HIS A 91 -3.01 15.67 15.33
CA HIS A 91 -4.10 16.14 16.19
C HIS A 91 -5.35 15.27 16.15
N TYR A 92 -5.46 14.39 15.17
CA TYR A 92 -6.68 13.65 14.88
C TYR A 92 -6.33 12.28 14.34
N ASP A 93 -7.25 11.35 14.48
CA ASP A 93 -7.15 10.04 13.87
C ASP A 93 -7.06 10.09 12.34
N ILE A 94 -6.64 8.96 11.77
CA ILE A 94 -6.65 8.71 10.33
C ILE A 94 -7.03 7.26 10.08
N GLY A 95 -7.71 6.97 8.97
CA GLY A 95 -7.90 5.61 8.51
C GLY A 95 -6.57 5.01 8.06
N PHE A 96 -6.27 3.79 8.46
CA PHE A 96 -5.09 3.06 8.01
C PHE A 96 -5.47 1.65 7.55
N GLY A 97 -4.98 1.25 6.38
CA GLY A 97 -5.05 -0.11 5.87
C GLY A 97 -3.79 -0.50 5.12
N LEU A 98 -3.61 -1.81 4.91
CA LEU A 98 -2.48 -2.40 4.21
C LEU A 98 -2.99 -3.42 3.20
N TYR A 99 -2.53 -3.28 1.96
CA TYR A 99 -2.82 -4.21 0.88
C TYR A 99 -1.53 -4.70 0.23
N PHE A 100 -1.60 -5.78 -0.54
CA PHE A 100 -0.49 -6.28 -1.34
C PHE A 100 -0.91 -6.46 -2.80
N GLU A 101 -0.23 -5.76 -3.69
CA GLU A 101 -0.39 -5.84 -5.14
C GLU A 101 0.68 -6.77 -5.72
N TRP A 102 0.26 -7.83 -6.40
CA TRP A 102 1.16 -8.81 -7.01
C TRP A 102 1.75 -8.27 -8.32
N LYS A 103 3.05 -8.49 -8.54
CA LYS A 103 3.75 -7.97 -9.73
C LYS A 103 3.32 -8.66 -11.04
N ASP A 104 3.19 -9.99 -11.01
CA ASP A 104 2.96 -10.82 -12.20
C ASP A 104 1.63 -11.62 -12.11
N MET A 105 0.69 -11.18 -11.26
CA MET A 105 -0.64 -11.79 -11.14
C MET A 105 -1.73 -10.79 -11.46
N THR A 106 -2.66 -11.17 -12.33
CA THR A 106 -3.75 -10.32 -12.79
C THR A 106 -5.10 -11.01 -12.62
N MET A 107 -6.12 -10.24 -12.29
CA MET A 107 -7.50 -10.71 -12.27
C MET A 107 -8.15 -10.48 -13.64
N PRO A 108 -8.96 -11.44 -14.14
CA PRO A 108 -9.79 -11.17 -15.32
C PRO A 108 -10.77 -10.05 -14.97
N ALA A 109 -10.79 -8.97 -15.75
CA ALA A 109 -11.74 -7.88 -15.56
C ALA A 109 -13.18 -8.37 -15.82
N SER A 110 -13.85 -8.87 -14.78
CA SER A 110 -15.28 -9.11 -14.79
C SER A 110 -16.02 -7.81 -14.45
N THR A 111 -16.85 -7.39 -15.40
CA THR A 111 -17.66 -6.18 -15.45
C THR A 111 -18.71 -6.14 -14.33
N GLU A 112 -18.37 -5.71 -13.11
CA GLU A 112 -19.37 -5.28 -12.12
C GLU A 112 -18.88 -4.01 -11.40
N THR A 113 -19.09 -2.89 -12.07
CA THR A 113 -18.98 -1.54 -11.50
C THR A 113 -20.17 -1.32 -10.57
N THR A 114 -19.98 -1.43 -9.26
CA THR A 114 -20.87 -0.73 -8.32
C THR A 114 -20.60 0.76 -8.44
N GLU A 115 -21.60 1.45 -8.94
CA GLU A 115 -21.67 2.86 -9.25
C GLU A 115 -21.20 3.76 -8.09
N THR A 116 -20.30 4.69 -8.38
CA THR A 116 -20.41 6.05 -7.82
C THR A 116 -19.97 7.03 -8.90
N LYS A 117 -20.93 7.85 -9.32
CA LYS A 117 -20.83 8.84 -10.39
C LYS A 117 -19.80 9.90 -10.06
N GLU A 118 -19.00 10.31 -11.06
CA GLU A 118 -18.66 11.71 -11.33
C GLU A 118 -18.21 11.86 -12.80
N GLU A 119 -18.46 13.03 -13.37
CA GLU A 119 -18.84 13.27 -14.77
C GLU A 119 -17.72 13.20 -15.83
N GLN A 120 -18.18 13.02 -17.07
CA GLN A 120 -17.45 12.90 -18.34
C GLN A 120 -16.52 14.09 -18.67
N VAL A 121 -15.35 13.78 -19.25
CA VAL A 121 -14.83 14.49 -20.44
C VAL A 121 -14.23 13.46 -21.39
N GLU A 122 -14.67 13.50 -22.64
CA GLU A 122 -14.27 12.62 -23.75
C GLU A 122 -12.76 12.65 -24.04
N GLY A 123 -12.23 11.45 -24.29
CA GLY A 123 -10.88 11.22 -24.82
C GLY A 123 -10.73 9.74 -25.18
N GLU A 124 -11.32 9.33 -26.30
CA GLU A 124 -11.18 7.98 -26.84
C GLU A 124 -9.71 7.66 -27.16
N LYS A 125 -9.17 6.60 -26.54
CA LYS A 125 -8.11 5.77 -27.15
C LYS A 125 -8.08 4.35 -26.55
N GLN A 126 -8.75 3.45 -27.28
CA GLN A 126 -8.33 2.08 -27.63
C GLN A 126 -7.86 1.12 -26.51
N THR A 127 -8.81 0.31 -26.05
CA THR A 127 -8.76 -1.15 -25.75
C THR A 127 -7.38 -1.82 -25.55
N GLU A 128 -6.84 -1.75 -24.34
CA GLU A 128 -6.05 -2.87 -23.77
C GLU A 128 -7.04 -3.79 -23.03
N GLN A 129 -7.07 -5.07 -23.36
CA GLN A 129 -7.92 -6.04 -22.65
C GLN A 129 -7.50 -6.07 -21.18
N GLY A 130 -8.34 -5.49 -20.34
CA GLY A 130 -8.05 -5.08 -18.97
C GLY A 130 -7.67 -6.25 -18.08
N GLN A 131 -6.40 -6.28 -17.72
CA GLN A 131 -5.89 -7.09 -16.64
C GLN A 131 -5.59 -6.16 -15.47
N CYS A 132 -6.39 -6.25 -14.41
CA CYS A 132 -6.13 -5.51 -13.19
C CYS A 132 -5.15 -6.31 -12.32
N PRO A 133 -4.09 -5.71 -11.75
CA PRO A 133 -3.22 -6.40 -10.80
C PRO A 133 -4.04 -7.04 -9.67
N LEU A 134 -3.70 -8.27 -9.29
CA LEU A 134 -4.31 -8.93 -8.14
C LEU A 134 -3.89 -8.19 -6.87
N VAL A 135 -4.87 -7.74 -6.07
CA VAL A 135 -4.64 -7.05 -4.81
C VAL A 135 -5.30 -7.83 -3.67
N HIS A 136 -4.54 -8.10 -2.61
CA HIS A 136 -5.06 -8.69 -1.39
C HIS A 136 -5.08 -7.69 -0.23
N GLU A 137 -6.15 -7.73 0.57
CA GLU A 137 -6.23 -7.00 1.83
C GLU A 137 -5.48 -7.75 2.93
N ILE A 138 -4.54 -7.07 3.59
CA ILE A 138 -3.76 -7.60 4.72
C ILE A 138 -4.28 -7.00 6.03
N VAL A 139 -4.45 -5.67 6.06
CA VAL A 139 -5.05 -4.94 7.18
C VAL A 139 -6.23 -4.14 6.63
N PRO A 140 -7.47 -4.41 7.07
CA PRO A 140 -8.63 -3.64 6.64
C PRO A 140 -8.50 -2.18 7.09
N VAL A 141 -8.99 -1.26 6.25
CA VAL A 141 -8.99 0.17 6.57
C VAL A 141 -9.87 0.41 7.79
N SER A 142 -9.27 0.99 8.83
CA SER A 142 -9.96 1.34 10.07
C SER A 142 -9.32 2.58 10.68
N ARG A 143 -10.13 3.38 11.37
CA ARG A 143 -9.70 4.63 12.01
C ARG A 143 -8.77 4.30 13.19
N ARG A 144 -7.61 4.96 13.23
CA ARG A 144 -6.57 4.77 14.24
C ARG A 144 -6.29 6.09 14.95
N ASP A 145 -6.35 6.09 16.28
CA ASP A 145 -5.99 7.22 17.15
C ASP A 145 -4.47 7.44 17.20
N SER A 146 -3.85 7.54 16.01
CA SER A 146 -2.41 7.69 15.83
C SER A 146 -1.88 9.08 16.22
N HIS A 147 -2.76 9.94 16.73
CA HIS A 147 -2.42 11.21 17.38
C HIS A 147 -2.15 11.03 18.88
N GLU A 148 -2.53 9.89 19.46
CA GLU A 148 -2.29 9.54 20.85
C GLU A 148 -1.05 8.65 21.00
N GLU A 149 -0.92 7.63 20.16
CA GLU A 149 0.19 6.67 20.16
C GLU A 149 0.79 6.45 18.77
N VAL A 150 2.04 5.98 18.71
CA VAL A 150 2.64 5.53 17.45
C VAL A 150 2.06 4.17 17.09
N TYR A 151 1.39 4.08 15.95
CA TYR A 151 0.94 2.80 15.41
C TYR A 151 2.07 2.15 14.63
N ALA A 152 2.22 0.85 14.82
CA ALA A 152 3.28 0.07 14.22
C ALA A 152 2.76 -1.30 13.78
N GLY A 153 3.45 -1.90 12.82
CA GLY A 153 3.16 -3.26 12.41
C GLY A 153 4.24 -3.87 11.54
N SER A 154 4.06 -5.16 11.28
CA SER A 154 4.88 -5.91 10.34
C SER A 154 4.06 -6.93 9.57
N HIS A 155 4.55 -7.27 8.38
CA HIS A 155 3.95 -8.31 7.54
C HIS A 155 5.05 -9.03 6.77
N GLN A 156 5.05 -10.36 6.83
CA GLN A 156 5.92 -11.19 6.03
C GLN A 156 5.58 -11.00 4.55
N TYR A 157 6.59 -10.99 3.68
CA TYR A 157 6.37 -10.91 2.24
C TYR A 157 5.66 -12.18 1.76
N PRO A 158 4.43 -12.08 1.21
CA PRO A 158 3.76 -13.25 0.67
C PRO A 158 4.39 -13.70 -0.67
N GLY A 159 5.12 -12.80 -1.34
CA GLY A 159 5.84 -13.04 -2.59
C GLY A 159 6.42 -11.73 -3.14
N GLN A 160 6.70 -11.68 -4.44
CA GLN A 160 7.15 -10.44 -5.10
C GLN A 160 5.96 -9.55 -5.47
N GLY A 161 6.02 -8.27 -5.08
CA GLY A 161 4.94 -7.34 -5.31
C GLY A 161 5.18 -5.99 -4.63
N VAL A 162 4.09 -5.31 -4.32
CA VAL A 162 4.09 -3.95 -3.76
C VAL A 162 3.10 -3.91 -2.59
N HIS A 163 3.59 -3.57 -1.40
CA HIS A 163 2.72 -3.23 -0.28
C HIS A 163 2.13 -1.83 -0.49
N LEU A 164 0.81 -1.70 -0.30
CA LEU A 164 0.07 -0.46 -0.43
C LEU A 164 -0.40 -0.01 0.95
N LEU A 165 0.28 0.95 1.56
CA LEU A 165 -0.15 1.56 2.82
C LEU A 165 -1.14 2.67 2.49
N LYS A 166 -2.40 2.50 2.89
CA LYS A 166 -3.45 3.48 2.64
C LYS A 166 -3.67 4.33 3.89
N PHE A 167 -3.43 5.63 3.76
CA PHE A 167 -3.82 6.65 4.71
C PHE A 167 -5.11 7.30 4.23
N ASP A 168 -6.22 6.93 4.86
CA ASP A 168 -7.58 7.29 4.46
C ASP A 168 -8.10 8.46 5.33
N ASN A 169 -8.30 9.60 4.68
CA ASN A 169 -8.92 10.79 5.25
C ASN A 169 -10.23 11.16 4.52
N SER A 170 -10.84 10.20 3.82
CA SER A 170 -12.07 10.38 3.02
C SER A 170 -13.25 10.90 3.84
N TYR A 171 -13.31 10.51 5.12
CA TYR A 171 -14.36 10.90 6.05
C TYR A 171 -14.23 12.34 6.59
N SER A 172 -13.09 13.02 6.36
CA SER A 172 -12.87 14.36 6.90
C SER A 172 -13.35 15.46 5.96
N LEU A 173 -14.32 16.25 6.41
CA LEU A 173 -14.88 17.37 5.64
C LEU A 173 -14.01 18.64 5.66
N TRP A 174 -13.23 18.85 6.73
CA TRP A 174 -12.58 20.15 6.99
C TRP A 174 -11.11 20.07 7.39
N ARG A 175 -10.61 18.88 7.71
CA ARG A 175 -9.31 18.74 8.39
C ARG A 175 -8.35 17.88 7.55
N PRO A 176 -7.26 18.44 7.00
CA PRO A 176 -6.16 17.63 6.52
C PRO A 176 -5.46 16.94 7.69
N LYS A 177 -4.65 15.93 7.40
CA LYS A 177 -3.84 15.19 8.38
C LYS A 177 -2.38 15.26 8.00
N VAL A 178 -1.53 15.69 8.92
CA VAL A 178 -0.08 15.52 8.82
C VAL A 178 0.25 14.15 9.38
N VAL A 179 0.86 13.30 8.56
CA VAL A 179 1.26 11.93 8.91
C VAL A 179 2.78 11.87 8.91
N TYR A 180 3.34 11.49 10.06
CA TYR A 180 4.73 11.11 10.23
C TYR A 180 4.81 9.60 10.04
N TYR A 181 5.64 9.11 9.14
CA TYR A 181 5.73 7.68 8.88
C TYR A 181 7.17 7.25 8.61
N ARG A 182 7.45 5.97 8.84
CA ARG A 182 8.64 5.31 8.32
C ARG A 182 8.30 3.88 7.93
N VAL A 183 8.97 3.40 6.89
CA VAL A 183 8.90 2.03 6.41
C VAL A 183 10.30 1.49 6.21
N TYR A 184 10.49 0.22 6.53
CA TYR A 184 11.77 -0.48 6.32
C TYR A 184 11.52 -1.97 6.18
N TYR A 185 12.50 -2.69 5.66
CA TYR A 185 12.45 -4.14 5.54
C TYR A 185 13.52 -4.80 6.42
N THR A 186 13.32 -6.09 6.71
CA THR A 186 14.34 -6.93 7.36
C THR A 186 14.60 -8.18 6.54
N ARG A 187 15.75 -8.81 6.78
CA ARG A 187 16.10 -10.16 6.31
C ARG A 187 15.44 -11.21 7.18
#